data_AF-A0A9J5XXK9-F1
#
_entry.id   AF-A0A9J5XXK9-F1
#
_cell.length_a   1.000
_cell.length_b   1.000
_cell.length_c   1.000
_cell.angle_alpha   90.00
_cell.angle_beta   90.00
_cell.angle_gamma   90.00
#
_symmetry.space_group_name_H-M   'P 1'
#
loop_
_entity.id
_entity.type
_entity.pdbx_description
1 polymer ?
#
loop_
_entity_poly.entity_id
_entity_poly.type
_entity_poly.pdbx_seq_one_letter_code
_entity_poly.pdbx_strand_id
1 'polypeptide(L)'
;MKKTKCWQIGPISYFSSKLFRRKDLINSFDKSNSSAAVVEWLNKQKHKSVIYVSFGSTVKFPEEQLAEIAKALEASGIKCSI
;
A
#
# COMPACT_ATOMS: atom_id res chain seq x y z
N MET A 1 22.67 -29.04 23.33
CA MET A 1 22.06 -28.43 22.12
C MET A 1 22.63 -27.03 21.96
N LYS A 2 23.30 -26.72 20.83
CA LYS A 2 23.89 -25.39 20.58
C LYS A 2 22.76 -24.41 20.23
N LYS A 3 22.70 -23.24 20.88
CA LYS A 3 21.73 -22.18 20.58
C LYS A 3 22.17 -21.39 19.35
N THR A 4 21.30 -21.27 18.34
CA THR A 4 21.54 -20.43 17.16
C THR A 4 21.34 -18.96 17.53
N LYS A 5 22.27 -18.08 17.13
CA LYS A 5 22.10 -16.64 17.28
C LYS A 5 21.00 -16.15 16.34
N CYS A 6 20.02 -15.43 16.87
CA CYS A 6 18.95 -14.76 16.11
C CYS A 6 19.12 -13.25 16.28
N TRP A 7 19.10 -12.50 15.17
CA TRP A 7 19.21 -11.05 15.17
C TRP A 7 17.90 -10.42 14.70
N GLN A 8 17.36 -9.49 15.48
CA GLN A 8 16.17 -8.72 15.09
C GLN A 8 16.61 -7.53 14.24
N ILE A 9 16.56 -7.67 12.92
CA ILE A 9 16.93 -6.63 11.95
C ILE A 9 15.67 -5.89 11.41
N GLY A 10 14.50 -6.18 11.98
CA GLY A 10 13.23 -5.62 11.51
C GLY A 10 12.95 -4.21 12.04
N PRO A 11 12.06 -3.45 11.38
CA PRO A 11 11.39 -3.74 10.12
C PRO A 11 12.26 -3.35 8.90
N ILE A 12 12.38 -4.26 7.93
CA ILE A 12 13.17 -4.04 6.70
C ILE A 12 12.71 -2.79 5.93
N SER A 13 11.43 -2.43 6.00
CA SER A 13 10.86 -1.23 5.39
C SER A 13 11.49 0.07 5.89
N TYR A 14 11.98 0.11 7.13
CA TYR A 14 12.66 1.29 7.67
C TYR A 14 14.01 1.52 6.98
N PHE A 15 14.74 0.44 6.70
CA PHE A 15 16.04 0.48 6.03
C PHE A 15 15.92 0.60 4.51
N SER A 16 14.81 0.17 3.91
CA SER A 16 14.61 0.24 2.47
C SER A 16 14.68 1.67 1.94
N SER A 17 14.15 2.65 2.69
CA SER A 17 14.21 4.08 2.34
C SER A 17 15.65 4.63 2.23
N LYS A 18 16.62 3.99 2.90
CA LYS A 18 18.05 4.36 2.88
C LYS A 18 18.86 3.52 1.89
N LEU A 19 18.50 2.25 1.69
CA LEU A 19 19.19 1.32 0.78
C LEU A 19 18.77 1.49 -0.69
N PHE A 20 17.50 1.79 -0.96
CA PHE A 20 16.95 1.94 -2.32
C PHE A 20 17.00 3.39 -2.86
N ARG A 21 17.67 4.32 -2.17
CA ARG A 21 18.04 5.64 -2.74
C ARG A 21 19.04 5.56 -3.90
N ARG A 22 19.38 4.37 -4.39
CA ARG A 22 19.83 4.17 -5.76
C ARG A 22 18.65 4.41 -6.70
N LYS A 23 18.52 5.68 -7.08
CA LYS A 23 17.52 6.31 -7.95
C LYS A 23 17.29 5.56 -9.27
N ASP A 24 18.24 4.74 -9.66
CA ASP A 24 18.29 3.84 -10.82
C ASP A 24 17.29 2.67 -10.79
N LEU A 25 16.90 2.13 -9.63
CA LEU A 25 15.96 1.00 -9.55
C LEU A 25 14.49 1.43 -9.41
N ILE A 26 14.23 2.58 -8.77
CA ILE A 26 12.88 3.11 -8.57
C ILE A 26 12.28 3.63 -9.88
N ASN A 27 13.11 4.20 -10.76
CA ASN A 27 12.68 4.71 -12.07
C ASN A 27 12.04 3.63 -12.99
N SER A 28 12.26 2.34 -12.72
CA SER A 28 11.63 1.24 -13.45
C SER A 28 10.26 0.84 -12.91
N PHE A 29 9.96 1.13 -11.64
CA PHE A 29 8.66 0.84 -11.01
C PHE A 29 7.73 2.07 -11.02
N ASP A 30 8.31 3.27 -10.99
CA ASP A 30 7.62 4.57 -10.89
C ASP A 30 7.42 5.26 -12.25
N LYS A 31 7.51 4.50 -13.35
CA LYS A 31 7.23 5.00 -14.71
C LYS A 31 5.78 4.75 -15.15
N SER A 32 4.90 4.43 -14.21
CA SER A 32 3.46 4.45 -14.43
C SER A 32 2.92 5.76 -13.87
N ASN A 33 2.29 6.58 -14.71
CA ASN A 33 1.65 7.84 -14.31
C ASN A 33 0.60 7.67 -13.19
N SER A 34 0.23 6.43 -12.84
CA SER A 34 -0.75 6.10 -11.81
C SER A 34 -0.26 6.33 -10.37
N SER A 35 1.02 6.08 -10.05
CA SER A 35 1.53 6.30 -8.67
C SER A 35 1.51 7.78 -8.30
N ALA A 36 1.97 8.64 -9.22
CA ALA A 36 1.97 10.09 -9.06
C ALA A 36 0.54 10.63 -8.91
N ALA A 37 -0.42 10.10 -9.70
CA ALA A 37 -1.82 10.51 -9.64
C ALA A 37 -2.48 10.18 -8.29
N VAL A 38 -2.21 9.00 -7.72
CA VAL A 38 -2.73 8.62 -6.40
C VAL A 38 -2.18 9.52 -5.30
N VAL A 39 -0.86 9.81 -5.33
CA VAL A 39 -0.24 10.72 -4.35
C VAL A 39 -0.82 12.13 -4.47
N GLU A 40 -1.01 12.65 -5.68
CA GLU A 40 -1.63 13.96 -5.88
C GLU A 40 -3.09 13.99 -5.40
N TRP A 41 -3.86 12.93 -5.65
CA TRP A 41 -5.23 12.81 -5.14
C TRP A 41 -5.27 12.77 -3.61
N LEU A 42 -4.34 12.04 -2.97
CA LEU A 42 -4.22 11.96 -1.51
C LEU A 42 -3.91 13.33 -0.89
N ASN A 43 -3.02 14.11 -1.52
CA ASN A 43 -2.65 15.45 -1.06
C ASN A 43 -3.83 16.44 -1.05
N LYS A 44 -4.89 16.17 -1.81
CA LYS A 44 -6.12 16.98 -1.86
C LYS A 44 -7.14 16.61 -0.76
N GLN A 45 -6.91 15.55 0.00
CA GLN A 45 -7.84 15.09 1.04
C GLN A 45 -7.52 15.68 2.42
N LYS A 46 -8.50 15.67 3.32
CA LYS A 46 -8.27 16.10 4.70
C LYS A 46 -7.39 15.08 5.42
N HIS A 47 -6.57 15.55 6.36
CA HIS A 47 -5.76 14.67 7.19
C HIS A 47 -6.62 13.61 7.90
N LYS A 48 -6.17 12.34 7.86
CA LYS A 48 -6.87 11.18 8.45
C LYS A 48 -8.31 10.96 7.93
N SER A 49 -8.61 11.40 6.70
CA SER A 49 -9.96 11.26 6.11
C SER A 49 -10.06 10.21 4.99
N VAL A 50 -9.01 9.43 4.78
CA VAL A 50 -8.93 8.45 3.68
C VAL A 50 -8.69 7.06 4.26
N ILE A 51 -9.39 6.07 3.73
CA ILE A 51 -9.15 4.66 4.03
C ILE A 51 -8.34 4.04 2.89
N TYR A 52 -7.24 3.38 3.24
CA TYR A 52 -6.50 2.52 2.33
C TYR A 52 -7.03 1.09 2.45
N VAL A 53 -7.36 0.47 1.32
CA VAL A 53 -7.87 -0.90 1.27
C VAL A 53 -6.90 -1.72 0.40
N SER A 54 -6.31 -2.76 0.97
CA SER A 54 -5.48 -3.71 0.21
C SER A 54 -5.59 -5.10 0.78
N PHE A 55 -5.68 -6.07 -0.12
CA PHE A 55 -5.81 -7.49 0.22
C PHE A 55 -4.51 -8.27 -0.03
N GLY A 56 -3.39 -7.57 -0.23
CA GLY A 56 -2.12 -8.19 -0.58
C GLY A 56 -2.07 -8.68 -2.03
N SER A 57 -0.94 -9.26 -2.42
CA SER A 57 -0.63 -9.57 -3.83
C SER A 57 -1.43 -10.73 -4.44
N THR A 58 -2.04 -11.57 -3.61
CA THR A 58 -2.56 -12.88 -4.05
C THR A 58 -4.05 -13.04 -3.83
N VAL A 59 -4.65 -12.29 -2.92
CA VAL A 59 -6.07 -12.45 -2.58
C VAL A 59 -6.93 -11.96 -3.74
N LYS A 60 -7.89 -12.80 -4.14
CA LYS A 60 -8.92 -12.49 -5.14
C LYS A 60 -10.26 -12.95 -4.58
N PHE A 61 -11.23 -12.06 -4.60
CA PHE A 61 -12.59 -12.37 -4.14
C PHE A 61 -13.49 -12.73 -5.32
N PRO A 62 -14.53 -13.56 -5.08
CA PRO A 62 -15.65 -13.66 -5.99
C PRO A 62 -16.30 -12.29 -6.23
N GLU A 63 -16.90 -12.10 -7.40
CA GLU A 63 -17.53 -10.83 -7.80
C GLU A 63 -18.60 -10.37 -6.81
N GLU A 64 -19.40 -11.29 -6.28
CA GLU A 64 -20.43 -11.03 -5.26
C GLU A 64 -19.84 -10.37 -4.01
N GLN A 65 -18.69 -10.85 -3.53
CA GLN A 65 -18.03 -10.29 -2.35
C GLN A 65 -17.40 -8.92 -2.65
N LEU A 66 -16.83 -8.73 -3.84
CA LEU A 66 -16.33 -7.43 -4.26
C LEU A 66 -17.46 -6.40 -4.34
N ALA A 67 -18.63 -6.80 -4.84
CA ALA A 67 -19.81 -5.93 -4.92
C ALA A 67 -20.28 -5.50 -3.53
N GLU A 68 -20.32 -6.41 -2.56
CA GLU A 68 -20.69 -6.06 -1.18
C GLU A 68 -19.66 -5.14 -0.52
N ILE A 69 -18.36 -5.36 -0.75
CA ILE A 69 -17.30 -4.46 -0.28
C ILE A 69 -17.47 -3.07 -0.90
N ALA A 70 -17.74 -2.98 -2.20
CA ALA A 70 -17.95 -1.71 -2.89
C ALA A 70 -19.18 -0.96 -2.34
N LYS A 71 -20.31 -1.64 -2.16
CA LYS A 71 -21.53 -1.07 -1.55
C LYS A 71 -21.28 -0.57 -0.13
N ALA A 72 -20.53 -1.33 0.69
CA ALA A 72 -20.21 -0.92 2.05
C ALA A 72 -19.32 0.33 2.08
N LEU A 73 -18.34 0.43 1.17
CA LEU A 73 -17.49 1.61 1.05
C LEU A 73 -18.30 2.83 0.60
N GLU A 74 -19.18 2.67 -0.39
CA GLU A 74 -20.07 3.73 -0.86
C GLU A 74 -21.00 4.22 0.26
N ALA A 75 -21.66 3.31 0.98
CA ALA A 75 -22.56 3.63 2.08
C ALA A 75 -21.85 4.33 3.26
N SER A 76 -20.55 4.12 3.44
CA SER A 76 -19.78 4.77 4.51
C SER A 76 -19.61 6.29 4.30
N GLY A 77 -19.72 6.77 3.05
CA GLY A 77 -19.43 8.16 2.69
C GLY A 77 -17.97 8.57 2.86
N ILE A 78 -17.06 7.63 3.14
CA ILE A 78 -15.64 7.87 3.34
C ILE A 78 -14.92 7.73 2.00
N LYS A 79 -13.97 8.64 1.73
CA LYS A 79 -13.11 8.52 0.55
C LYS A 79 -12.14 7.35 0.75
N CYS A 80 -12.13 6.42 -0.20
CA CYS A 80 -11.26 5.26 -0.17
C CYS A 80 -10.31 5.23 -1.38
N SER A 81 -9.10 4.71 -1.17
CA SER A 81 -8.18 4.29 -2.23
C SER A 81 -8.02 2.77 -2.12
N ILE A 82 -8.39 2.06 -3.19
CA ILE A 82 -8.18 0.62 -3.38
C ILE A 82 -6.94 0.42 -4.24
#